data_AF-A0A0Q5V353-F1
#
_entry.id   AF-A0A0Q5V353-F1
#
_cell.length_a   1.000
_cell.length_b   1.000
_cell.length_c   1.000
_cell.angle_alpha   90.00
_cell.angle_beta   90.00
_cell.angle_gamma   90.00
#
_symmetry.space_group_name_H-M   'P 1'
#
loop_
_entity.id
_entity.type
_entity.pdbx_description
1 polymer ?
#
loop_
_entity_poly.entity_id
_entity_poly.type
_entity_poly.pdbx_seq_one_letter_code
_entity_poly.pdbx_strand_id
1 'polypeptide(L)'
;MTEHDEFATRVVPFSVRRHFIRELDLEPLLAAHARLRGMGNRLEEYADALPRRLPSADANAICCDLRALVVSHARDETAVIDALFARALGDPLTAAVMRRVRARHISDAIQADDILAALSGLSTPCAEAFGYMLRSFFDGARQAMDFTQLAILTLGAGRLTQGARDMLVRGLGERNAV
;
A
#
# COMPACT_ATOMS: atom_id res chain seq x y z
N MET A 1 5.68 -21.02 67.33
CA MET A 1 6.76 -20.03 67.12
C MET A 1 7.80 -20.75 66.28
N THR A 2 7.84 -20.64 64.96
CA THR A 2 7.59 -19.48 64.08
C THR A 2 7.12 -20.00 62.72
N GLU A 3 5.97 -19.52 62.24
CA GLU A 3 5.53 -19.70 60.85
C GLU A 3 6.37 -18.74 59.99
N HIS A 4 7.11 -19.30 59.02
CA HIS A 4 7.85 -18.50 58.05
C HIS A 4 6.90 -18.17 56.89
N ASP A 5 6.64 -16.88 56.81
CA ASP A 5 5.76 -16.17 55.90
C ASP A 5 6.24 -16.30 54.44
N GLU A 6 5.63 -17.22 53.69
CA GLU A 6 5.90 -17.43 52.27
C GLU A 6 5.02 -16.49 51.43
N PHE A 7 5.25 -15.18 51.54
CA PHE A 7 4.72 -14.22 50.58
C PHE A 7 5.48 -14.35 49.26
N ALA A 8 5.11 -15.38 48.50
CA ALA A 8 5.44 -15.49 47.08
C ALA A 8 4.86 -14.26 46.37
N THR A 9 5.70 -13.26 46.16
CA THR A 9 5.46 -12.11 45.29
C THR A 9 5.10 -12.60 43.90
N ARG A 10 3.79 -12.75 43.66
CA ARG A 10 3.21 -13.02 42.36
C ARG A 10 3.36 -11.74 41.53
N VAL A 11 4.51 -11.59 40.90
CA VAL A 11 4.76 -10.58 39.87
C VAL A 11 3.79 -10.89 38.73
N VAL A 12 2.66 -10.20 38.71
CA VAL A 12 1.77 -10.19 37.55
C VAL A 12 2.54 -9.55 36.40
N PRO A 13 2.82 -10.27 35.30
CA PRO A 13 3.46 -9.65 34.16
C PRO A 13 2.52 -8.57 33.67
N PHE A 14 2.98 -7.31 33.67
CA PHE A 14 2.27 -6.19 33.07
C PHE A 14 1.83 -6.64 31.68
N SER A 15 0.52 -6.80 31.52
CA SER A 15 -0.09 -7.19 30.26
C SER A 15 0.34 -6.18 29.22
N VAL A 16 1.23 -6.60 28.31
CA VAL A 16 1.62 -5.81 27.15
C VAL A 16 0.31 -5.41 26.48
N ARG A 17 -0.07 -4.13 26.56
CA ARG A 17 -1.28 -3.63 25.91
C ARG A 17 -1.17 -4.03 24.43
N ARG A 18 -1.93 -5.05 24.02
CA ARG A 18 -2.05 -5.45 22.63
C ARG A 18 -2.64 -4.24 21.91
N HIS A 19 -1.82 -3.58 21.09
CA HIS A 19 -2.30 -2.48 20.28
C HIS A 19 -3.27 -3.05 19.24
N PHE A 20 -4.55 -2.77 19.43
CA PHE A 20 -5.59 -3.12 18.48
C PHE A 20 -5.53 -2.14 17.31
N ILE A 21 -5.55 -2.69 16.10
CA ILE A 21 -5.63 -1.96 14.85
C ILE A 21 -7.09 -1.56 14.64
N ARG A 22 -7.35 -0.27 14.68
CA ARG A 22 -8.66 0.36 14.53
C ARG A 22 -8.83 0.92 13.12
N GLU A 23 -10.06 1.28 12.81
CA GLU A 23 -10.50 1.93 11.58
C GLU A 23 -9.66 3.17 11.30
N LEU A 24 -9.48 4.02 12.32
CA LEU A 24 -8.67 5.25 12.26
C LEU A 24 -7.21 4.98 11.87
N ASP A 25 -6.66 3.82 12.22
CA ASP A 25 -5.28 3.45 11.90
C ASP A 25 -5.16 3.04 10.41
N LEU A 26 -6.28 2.67 9.76
CA LEU A 26 -6.35 2.22 8.37
C LEU A 26 -6.91 3.28 7.40
N GLU A 27 -7.61 4.30 7.90
CA GLU A 27 -8.15 5.39 7.09
C GLU A 27 -7.11 6.04 6.16
N PRO A 28 -5.89 6.41 6.62
CA PRO A 28 -4.90 7.01 5.73
C PRO A 28 -4.48 6.08 4.60
N LEU A 29 -4.31 4.79 4.91
CA LEU A 29 -3.92 3.76 3.94
C LEU A 29 -5.01 3.59 2.87
N LEU A 30 -6.25 3.39 3.28
CA LEU A 30 -7.36 3.16 2.35
C LEU A 30 -7.68 4.41 1.52
N ALA A 31 -7.54 5.60 2.11
CA ALA A 31 -7.66 6.85 1.35
C ALA A 31 -6.55 6.98 0.30
N ALA A 32 -5.31 6.57 0.64
CA ALA A 32 -4.21 6.55 -0.31
C ALA A 32 -4.45 5.54 -1.45
N HIS A 33 -4.95 4.34 -1.13
CA HIS A 33 -5.34 3.33 -2.12
C HIS A 33 -6.46 3.85 -3.04
N ALA A 34 -7.48 4.53 -2.49
CA ALA A 34 -8.56 5.10 -3.30
C ALA A 34 -8.06 6.18 -4.27
N ARG A 35 -7.13 7.04 -3.84
CA ARG A 35 -6.48 8.03 -4.73
C ARG A 35 -5.70 7.35 -5.85
N LEU A 36 -4.92 6.31 -5.52
CA LEU A 36 -4.16 5.52 -6.49
C LEU A 36 -5.09 4.85 -7.53
N ARG A 37 -6.21 4.26 -7.09
CA ARG A 37 -7.23 3.71 -8.00
C ARG A 37 -7.80 4.76 -8.94
N GLY A 38 -8.22 5.91 -8.42
CA GLY A 38 -8.79 6.99 -9.23
C GLY A 38 -7.82 7.52 -10.29
N MET A 39 -6.52 7.60 -9.96
CA MET A 39 -5.50 8.00 -10.92
C MET A 39 -5.22 6.91 -11.97
N GLY A 40 -5.20 5.64 -11.56
CA GLY A 40 -5.04 4.51 -12.48
C GLY A 40 -6.12 4.50 -13.57
N ASN A 41 -7.36 4.81 -13.21
CA ASN A 41 -8.45 4.90 -14.19
C ASN A 41 -8.22 6.01 -15.24
N ARG A 42 -7.77 7.21 -14.81
CA ARG A 42 -7.45 8.34 -15.72
C ARG A 42 -6.30 7.99 -16.67
N LEU A 43 -5.33 7.22 -16.20
CA LEU A 43 -4.18 6.82 -17.01
C LEU A 43 -4.50 5.64 -17.94
N GLU A 44 -5.45 4.79 -17.58
CA GLU A 44 -5.98 3.74 -18.44
C GLU A 44 -6.76 4.35 -19.62
N GLU A 45 -7.60 5.35 -19.35
CA GLU A 45 -8.23 6.17 -20.41
C GLU A 45 -7.18 6.78 -21.36
N TYR A 46 -6.04 7.19 -20.83
CA TYR A 46 -4.93 7.68 -21.65
C TYR A 46 -4.29 6.58 -22.50
N ALA A 47 -4.03 5.41 -21.91
CA ALA A 47 -3.49 4.25 -22.62
C ALA A 47 -4.42 3.77 -23.75
N ASP A 48 -5.73 3.93 -23.57
CA ASP A 48 -6.76 3.60 -24.58
C ASP A 48 -6.91 4.68 -25.65
N ALA A 49 -6.56 5.94 -25.35
CA ALA A 49 -6.59 7.03 -26.30
C ALA A 49 -5.40 7.06 -27.28
N LEU A 50 -4.35 6.28 -27.03
CA LEU A 50 -3.17 6.19 -27.91
C LEU A 50 -3.57 5.67 -29.31
N PRO A 51 -2.97 6.20 -30.40
CA PRO A 51 -1.80 7.08 -30.45
C PRO A 51 -2.12 8.59 -30.38
N ARG A 52 -3.37 8.96 -30.09
CA ARG A 52 -3.79 10.36 -30.03
C ARG A 52 -3.01 11.05 -28.90
N ARG A 53 -2.24 12.09 -29.23
CA ARG A 53 -1.53 12.87 -28.21
C ARG A 53 -2.54 13.65 -27.38
N LEU A 54 -2.40 13.53 -26.05
CA LEU A 54 -3.06 14.45 -25.14
C LEU A 54 -2.54 15.88 -25.35
N PRO A 55 -3.37 16.90 -25.08
CA PRO A 55 -2.88 18.25 -24.85
C PRO A 55 -1.73 18.25 -23.83
N SER A 56 -0.72 19.10 -24.04
CA SER A 56 0.47 19.18 -23.17
C SER A 56 0.14 19.49 -21.71
N ALA A 57 -0.97 20.19 -21.45
CA ALA A 57 -1.46 20.48 -20.10
C ALA A 57 -1.88 19.20 -19.35
N ASP A 58 -2.54 18.25 -20.03
CA ASP A 58 -3.02 17.00 -19.44
C ASP A 58 -1.85 16.06 -19.15
N ALA A 59 -0.88 15.97 -20.07
CA ALA A 59 0.34 15.20 -19.86
C ALA A 59 1.17 15.73 -18.67
N ASN A 60 1.24 17.05 -18.49
CA ASN A 60 1.97 17.64 -17.37
C ASN A 60 1.25 17.43 -16.03
N ALA A 61 -0.08 17.55 -16.01
CA ALA A 61 -0.89 17.22 -14.83
C ALA A 61 -0.70 15.76 -14.42
N ILE A 62 -0.74 14.84 -15.38
CA ILE A 62 -0.48 13.41 -15.16
C ILE A 62 0.94 13.17 -14.61
N CYS A 63 1.97 13.84 -15.15
CA CYS A 63 3.33 13.73 -14.62
C CYS A 63 3.44 14.19 -13.16
N CYS A 64 2.80 15.32 -12.83
CA CYS A 64 2.76 15.83 -11.46
C CYS A 64 2.06 14.86 -10.51
N ASP A 65 0.89 14.35 -10.93
CA ASP A 65 0.10 13.39 -10.17
C ASP A 65 0.88 12.07 -9.96
N LEU A 66 1.53 11.55 -11.00
CA LEU A 66 2.33 10.32 -10.94
C LEU A 66 3.55 10.46 -10.02
N ARG A 67 4.27 11.60 -10.07
CA ARG A 67 5.38 11.87 -9.15
C ARG A 67 4.91 11.95 -7.70
N ALA A 68 3.83 12.70 -7.46
CA ALA A 68 3.26 12.82 -6.13
C ALA A 68 2.82 11.44 -5.60
N LEU A 69 2.23 10.62 -6.47
CA LEU A 69 1.85 9.26 -6.14
C LEU A 69 3.05 8.43 -5.72
N VAL A 70 4.06 8.26 -6.57
CA VAL A 70 5.18 7.34 -6.30
C VAL A 70 5.94 7.74 -5.04
N VAL A 71 6.17 9.04 -4.84
CA VAL A 71 6.98 9.54 -3.72
C VAL A 71 6.18 9.58 -2.43
N SER A 72 4.96 10.13 -2.45
CA SER A 72 4.17 10.30 -1.23
C SER A 72 3.44 9.02 -0.83
N HIS A 73 2.85 8.28 -1.77
CA HIS A 73 2.09 7.06 -1.47
C HIS A 73 2.98 5.99 -0.85
N ALA A 74 4.10 5.65 -1.51
CA ALA A 74 5.00 4.61 -1.03
C ALA A 74 5.57 4.95 0.35
N ARG A 75 5.87 6.23 0.59
CA ARG A 75 6.36 6.71 1.89
C ARG A 75 5.29 6.61 2.98
N ASP A 76 4.09 7.12 2.70
CA ASP A 76 2.99 7.16 3.66
C ASP A 76 2.51 5.75 4.01
N GLU A 77 2.37 4.88 3.01
CA GLU A 77 2.00 3.47 3.18
C GLU A 77 3.08 2.72 3.98
N THR A 78 4.36 2.89 3.62
CA THR A 78 5.45 2.24 4.37
C THR A 78 5.45 2.69 5.83
N ALA A 79 5.23 3.99 6.10
CA ALA A 79 5.17 4.52 7.46
C ALA A 79 3.99 3.94 8.27
N VAL A 80 2.80 3.84 7.66
CA VAL A 80 1.63 3.21 8.29
C VAL A 80 1.90 1.74 8.59
N ILE A 81 2.39 0.99 7.61
CA ILE A 81 2.66 -0.44 7.75
C ILE A 81 3.73 -0.71 8.81
N ASP A 82 4.82 0.07 8.80
CA ASP A 82 5.87 -0.05 9.81
C ASP A 82 5.33 0.29 11.20
N ALA A 83 4.44 1.29 11.34
CA ALA A 83 3.80 1.60 12.61
C ALA A 83 2.87 0.46 13.11
N LEU A 84 2.09 -0.15 12.21
CA LEU A 84 1.19 -1.27 12.54
C LEU A 84 1.96 -2.52 13.02
N PHE A 85 3.10 -2.79 12.39
CA PHE A 85 3.86 -4.02 12.58
C PHE A 85 5.21 -3.87 13.31
N ALA A 86 5.58 -2.67 13.79
CA ALA A 86 6.85 -2.42 14.49
C ALA A 86 7.16 -3.43 15.60
N ARG A 87 6.13 -3.84 16.37
CA ARG A 87 6.24 -4.81 17.47
C ARG A 87 6.18 -6.27 17.04
N ALA A 88 5.88 -6.53 15.77
CA ALA A 88 5.74 -7.86 15.19
C ALA A 88 6.90 -8.23 14.25
N LEU A 89 7.86 -7.33 14.00
CA LEU A 89 9.01 -7.60 13.12
C LEU A 89 9.95 -8.71 13.63
N GLY A 90 9.84 -9.12 14.90
CA GLY A 90 10.55 -10.30 15.42
C GLY A 90 9.98 -11.63 14.91
N ASP A 91 8.77 -11.64 14.36
CA ASP A 91 8.19 -12.81 13.70
C ASP A 91 8.74 -12.95 12.26
N PRO A 92 9.37 -14.08 11.90
CA PRO A 92 9.97 -14.28 10.57
C PRO A 92 8.99 -14.10 9.41
N LEU A 93 7.73 -14.53 9.58
CA LEU A 93 6.70 -14.38 8.54
C LEU A 93 6.36 -12.91 8.32
N THR A 94 6.09 -12.17 9.40
CA THR A 94 5.85 -10.73 9.35
C THR A 94 7.02 -10.01 8.66
N ALA A 95 8.26 -10.29 9.08
CA ALA A 95 9.43 -9.68 8.47
C ALA A 95 9.55 -9.96 6.96
N ALA A 96 9.26 -11.19 6.53
CA ALA A 96 9.29 -11.58 5.11
C ALA A 96 8.20 -10.87 4.29
N VAL A 97 6.97 -10.80 4.80
CA VAL A 97 5.85 -10.13 4.13
C VAL A 97 6.09 -8.63 4.04
N MET A 98 6.56 -7.97 5.11
CA MET A 98 6.88 -6.54 5.08
C MET A 98 8.03 -6.22 4.11
N ARG A 99 9.03 -7.11 4.01
CA ARG A 99 10.09 -6.99 2.99
C ARG A 99 9.51 -7.11 1.57
N ARG A 100 8.52 -7.97 1.35
CA ARG A 100 7.85 -8.11 0.04
C ARG A 100 7.08 -6.83 -0.34
N VAL A 101 6.36 -6.23 0.61
CA VAL A 101 5.68 -4.93 0.39
C VAL A 101 6.69 -3.84 0.02
N ARG A 102 7.78 -3.70 0.79
CA ARG A 102 8.82 -2.70 0.49
C ARG A 102 9.51 -2.92 -0.86
N ALA A 103 9.83 -4.16 -1.21
CA ALA A 103 10.42 -4.49 -2.51
C ALA A 103 9.46 -4.14 -3.67
N ARG A 104 8.15 -4.26 -3.43
CA ARG A 104 7.13 -3.87 -4.39
C ARG A 104 7.14 -2.36 -4.64
N HIS A 105 7.18 -1.54 -3.58
CA HIS A 105 7.28 -0.08 -3.71
C HIS A 105 8.51 0.37 -4.51
N ILE A 106 9.65 -0.30 -4.33
CA ILE A 106 10.86 -0.01 -5.11
C ILE A 106 10.62 -0.31 -6.60
N SER A 107 9.97 -1.44 -6.91
CA SER A 107 9.66 -1.81 -8.30
C SER A 107 8.70 -0.82 -8.94
N ASP A 108 7.66 -0.39 -8.20
CA ASP A 108 6.70 0.59 -8.67
C ASP A 108 7.36 1.96 -8.91
N ALA A 109 8.32 2.35 -8.07
CA ALA A 109 9.09 3.58 -8.28
C ALA A 109 9.93 3.54 -9.56
N ILE A 110 10.64 2.44 -9.81
CA ILE A 110 11.43 2.26 -11.04
C ILE A 110 10.53 2.34 -12.27
N GLN A 111 9.40 1.62 -12.26
CA GLN A 111 8.49 1.60 -13.40
C GLN A 111 7.84 2.98 -13.64
N ALA A 112 7.58 3.75 -12.59
CA ALA A 112 7.06 5.10 -12.73
C ALA A 112 8.12 6.07 -13.28
N ASP A 113 9.39 5.92 -12.90
CA ASP A 113 10.49 6.70 -13.50
C ASP A 113 10.58 6.46 -15.01
N ASP A 114 10.40 5.22 -15.47
CA ASP A 114 10.37 4.89 -16.90
C ASP A 114 9.18 5.56 -17.62
N ILE A 115 8.00 5.60 -16.99
CA ILE A 115 6.82 6.30 -17.53
C ILE A 115 7.06 7.82 -17.58
N LEU A 116 7.66 8.39 -16.54
CA LEU A 116 8.01 9.81 -16.49
C LEU A 116 9.06 10.17 -17.55
N ALA A 117 10.02 9.29 -17.81
CA ALA A 117 10.99 9.46 -18.89
C ALA A 117 10.31 9.47 -20.26
N ALA A 118 9.33 8.59 -20.48
CA ALA A 118 8.54 8.58 -21.70
C ALA A 118 7.67 9.85 -21.87
N LEU A 119 7.00 10.30 -20.81
CA LEU A 119 6.15 11.50 -20.84
C LEU A 119 6.96 12.79 -21.02
N SER A 120 8.18 12.86 -20.48
CA SER A 120 9.08 14.01 -20.63
C SER A 120 9.86 14.02 -21.95
N GLY A 121 9.77 12.95 -22.74
CA GLY A 121 10.49 12.79 -24.00
C GLY A 121 11.95 12.36 -23.87
N LEU A 122 12.40 12.00 -22.65
CA LEU A 122 13.71 11.36 -22.44
C LEU A 122 13.76 9.93 -23.00
N SER A 123 12.60 9.28 -23.06
CA SER A 123 12.38 8.03 -23.78
C SER A 123 11.26 8.23 -24.80
N THR A 124 11.33 7.52 -25.94
CA THR A 124 10.33 7.62 -27.02
C THR A 124 9.82 6.25 -27.45
N PRO A 125 9.17 5.50 -26.53
CA PRO A 125 8.55 4.22 -26.89
C PRO A 125 7.49 4.41 -27.98
N CYS A 126 7.28 3.38 -28.80
CA CYS A 126 6.13 3.37 -29.70
C CYS A 126 4.82 3.34 -28.89
N ALA A 127 3.70 3.69 -29.54
CA ALA A 127 2.40 3.78 -28.86
C ALA A 127 2.00 2.45 -28.19
N GLU A 128 2.27 1.30 -28.82
CA GLU A 128 1.97 0.00 -28.19
C GLU A 128 2.83 -0.24 -26.95
N ALA A 129 4.14 0.01 -27.04
CA ALA A 129 5.06 -0.18 -25.92
C ALA A 129 4.70 0.73 -24.74
N PHE A 130 4.33 1.98 -25.02
CA PHE A 130 3.94 2.91 -23.98
C PHE A 130 2.61 2.54 -23.33
N GLY A 131 1.62 2.13 -24.13
CA GLY A 131 0.37 1.59 -23.62
C GLY A 131 0.57 0.33 -22.76
N TYR A 132 1.55 -0.50 -23.10
CA TYR A 132 1.92 -1.67 -22.29
C TYR A 132 2.57 -1.26 -20.95
N MET A 133 3.50 -0.29 -20.96
CA MET A 133 4.14 0.22 -19.73
C MET A 133 3.11 0.77 -18.74
N LEU A 134 2.16 1.56 -19.25
CA LEU A 134 1.06 2.14 -18.49
C LEU A 134 0.19 1.05 -17.85
N ARG A 135 -0.38 0.14 -18.65
CA ARG A 135 -1.24 -0.95 -18.16
C ARG A 135 -0.52 -1.84 -17.15
N SER A 136 0.72 -2.22 -17.44
CA SER A 136 1.55 -3.03 -16.52
C SER A 136 1.76 -2.34 -15.17
N PHE A 137 1.94 -1.02 -15.16
CA PHE A 137 2.13 -0.27 -13.92
C PHE A 137 0.86 -0.28 -13.07
N PHE A 138 -0.32 -0.05 -13.67
CA PHE A 138 -1.58 -0.02 -12.92
C PHE A 138 -2.01 -1.38 -12.42
N ASP A 139 -1.90 -2.42 -13.25
CA ASP A 139 -2.20 -3.78 -12.80
C ASP A 139 -1.28 -4.19 -11.67
N GLY A 140 -0.01 -3.78 -11.78
CA GLY A 140 0.95 -3.89 -10.71
C GLY A 140 0.52 -3.20 -9.42
N ALA A 141 0.22 -1.91 -9.49
CA ALA A 141 -0.18 -1.09 -8.35
C ALA A 141 -1.47 -1.61 -7.68
N ARG A 142 -2.45 -2.08 -8.48
CA ARG A 142 -3.67 -2.74 -8.00
C ARG A 142 -3.36 -3.99 -7.19
N GLN A 143 -2.53 -4.87 -7.75
CA GLN A 143 -2.11 -6.09 -7.05
C GLN A 143 -1.33 -5.78 -5.77
N ALA A 144 -0.53 -4.71 -5.77
CA ALA A 144 0.19 -4.26 -4.57
C ALA A 144 -0.77 -3.82 -3.46
N MET A 145 -1.77 -3.00 -3.78
CA MET A 145 -2.81 -2.57 -2.83
C MET A 145 -3.59 -3.74 -2.25
N ASP A 146 -3.95 -4.73 -3.07
CA ASP A 146 -4.65 -5.93 -2.62
C ASP A 146 -3.75 -6.78 -1.71
N PHE A 147 -2.49 -6.93 -2.09
CA PHE A 147 -1.50 -7.64 -1.30
C PHE A 147 -1.27 -6.99 0.07
N THR A 148 -1.14 -5.66 0.13
CA THR A 148 -1.02 -4.93 1.40
C THR A 148 -2.23 -5.16 2.29
N GLN A 149 -3.45 -5.02 1.76
CA GLN A 149 -4.68 -5.22 2.54
C GLN A 149 -4.81 -6.67 3.06
N LEU A 150 -4.49 -7.65 2.21
CA LEU A 150 -4.44 -9.06 2.61
C LEU A 150 -3.37 -9.32 3.67
N ALA A 151 -2.18 -8.74 3.52
CA ALA A 151 -1.11 -8.84 4.52
C ALA A 151 -1.56 -8.28 5.88
N ILE A 152 -2.25 -7.14 5.88
CA ILE A 152 -2.80 -6.56 7.12
C ILE A 152 -3.88 -7.46 7.72
N LEU A 153 -4.81 -7.98 6.90
CA LEU A 153 -5.84 -8.92 7.35
C LEU A 153 -5.26 -10.18 7.97
N THR A 154 -4.25 -10.77 7.33
CA THR A 154 -3.64 -12.03 7.78
C THR A 154 -2.75 -11.84 8.99
N LEU A 155 -1.79 -10.91 8.95
CA LEU A 155 -0.83 -10.69 10.04
C LEU A 155 -1.47 -9.97 11.23
N GLY A 156 -2.47 -9.13 10.97
CA GLY A 156 -3.22 -8.38 11.97
C GLY A 156 -4.43 -9.12 12.53
N ALA A 157 -4.75 -10.35 12.11
CA ALA A 157 -6.01 -11.02 12.40
C ALA A 157 -6.41 -11.03 13.89
N GLY A 158 -5.43 -11.23 14.79
CA GLY A 158 -5.64 -11.23 16.25
C GLY A 158 -5.58 -9.85 16.93
N ARG A 159 -5.36 -8.78 16.16
CA ARG A 159 -5.24 -7.38 16.60
C ARG A 159 -6.23 -6.45 15.92
N LEU A 160 -6.88 -6.86 14.83
CA LEU A 160 -7.87 -6.07 14.13
C LEU A 160 -9.18 -5.99 14.91
N THR A 161 -9.73 -4.79 15.03
CA THR A 161 -11.13 -4.61 15.38
C THR A 161 -12.04 -5.12 14.26
N GLN A 162 -13.31 -5.40 14.58
CA GLN A 162 -14.25 -5.88 13.57
C GLN A 162 -14.48 -4.85 12.45
N GLY A 163 -14.65 -3.56 12.77
CA GLY A 163 -14.83 -2.54 11.74
C GLY A 163 -13.58 -2.33 10.88
N ALA A 164 -12.37 -2.42 11.46
CA ALA A 164 -11.13 -2.42 10.68
C ALA A 164 -11.05 -3.60 9.69
N ARG A 165 -11.49 -4.79 10.12
CA ARG A 165 -11.58 -5.96 9.25
C ARG A 165 -12.59 -5.74 8.13
N ASP A 166 -13.78 -5.23 8.44
CA ASP A 166 -14.83 -4.98 7.46
C ASP A 166 -14.40 -3.92 6.42
N MET A 167 -13.66 -2.89 6.84
CA MET A 167 -13.07 -1.89 5.94
C MET A 167 -12.09 -2.51 4.93
N LEU A 168 -11.19 -3.39 5.38
CA LEU A 168 -10.23 -4.07 4.50
C LEU A 168 -10.93 -5.06 3.56
N VAL A 169 -11.91 -5.82 4.05
CA VAL A 169 -12.69 -6.76 3.22
C VAL A 169 -13.49 -6.02 2.15
N ARG A 170 -14.11 -4.89 2.50
CA ARG A 170 -14.79 -4.03 1.52
C ARG A 170 -13.81 -3.49 0.48
N GLY A 171 -12.64 -3.01 0.91
CA GLY A 171 -11.60 -2.50 0.02
C GLY A 171 -11.12 -3.53 -1.00
N LEU A 172 -11.03 -4.80 -0.63
CA LEU A 172 -10.75 -5.92 -1.53
C LEU A 172 -11.93 -6.25 -2.47
N GLY A 173 -13.17 -6.12 -1.97
CA GLY A 173 -14.40 -6.43 -2.70
C GLY A 173 -14.80 -5.41 -3.77
N GLU A 174 -14.38 -4.15 -3.65
CA GLU A 174 -14.62 -3.07 -4.64
C GLU A 174 -14.06 -3.39 -6.05
N ARG A 175 -13.24 -4.44 -6.17
CA ARG A 175 -12.66 -4.95 -7.42
C ARG A 175 -13.62 -5.82 -8.25
N ASN A 176 -14.68 -6.36 -7.66
CA ASN A 176 -15.59 -7.31 -8.33
C ASN A 176 -16.84 -6.67 -8.96
N ALA A 177 -16.95 -5.34 -8.93
CA ALA A 177 -18.14 -4.61 -9.40
C ALA A 177 -17.95 -3.88 -10.76
N VAL A 178 -16.92 -4.25 -11.53
CA VAL A 178 -16.68 -3.71 -12.89
C VAL A 178 -16.84 -4.82 -13.91
#